data_AF-A0A172T7C7-F1
#
_entry.id   AF-A0A172T7C7-F1
#
_cell.length_a   1.000
_cell.length_b   1.000
_cell.length_c   1.000
_cell.angle_alpha   90.00
_cell.angle_beta   90.00
_cell.angle_gamma   90.00
#
_symmetry.space_group_name_H-M   'P 1'
#
loop_
_entity.id
_entity.type
_entity.pdbx_description
1 polymer ?
#
loop_
_entity_poly.entity_id
_entity_poly.type
_entity_poly.pdbx_seq_one_letter_code
_entity_poly.pdbx_strand_id
1 'polypeptide(L)'
;MTTLHPAAAPAAATDRATSTQNLVTVGLGWWLMVGIFVDGWAHNNLGESLETFFTPWHALFYSGFAAVAGWTLWLTWQGLKAGRRGVAAFPDGYWPAALGVPVFALGGLGDLLWHTVFGIEVGIEALLSPTHLLLFAGSVLILSAPLNASWRMPTPRRAPAGVVWPALMAATAILCFTSFMQMYLWGLLRAPQGIGYVQLRAELGGTLLTALILAAPVLLLLRRFRLPFGAITVMYGLNTLLMTLMLVPGTWREPLLMLACGLVLDTLLLWLDPSPRRPAAFRVFAFLLPLLVWAPYLALNVWLGLSNLSLELWLGVAVMAGLGGLALSVLVLPPALPSEAEH
;
A
#
# COMPACT_ATOMS: atom_id res chain seq x y z
N MET A 1 10.56 22.18 54.75
CA MET A 1 11.18 21.07 54.00
C MET A 1 10.66 21.11 52.57
N THR A 2 11.44 21.68 51.66
CA THR A 2 11.08 21.81 50.24
C THR A 2 11.57 20.55 49.55
N THR A 3 10.65 19.66 49.17
CA THR A 3 10.97 18.44 48.44
C THR A 3 11.33 18.80 47.00
N LEU A 4 12.62 18.86 46.70
CA LEU A 4 13.13 18.94 45.33
C LEU A 4 12.80 17.61 44.64
N HIS A 5 11.85 17.62 43.70
CA HIS A 5 11.66 16.50 42.78
C HIS A 5 12.95 16.35 41.96
N PRO A 6 13.58 15.15 41.92
CA PRO A 6 14.72 14.93 41.06
C PRO A 6 14.29 15.14 39.60
N ALA A 7 15.01 16.01 38.89
CA ALA A 7 14.82 16.20 37.46
C ALA A 7 14.94 14.83 36.78
N ALA A 8 13.90 14.43 36.05
CA ALA A 8 13.90 13.20 35.26
C ALA A 8 15.14 13.22 34.34
N ALA A 9 15.92 12.14 34.37
CA ALA A 9 17.04 11.96 33.46
C ALA A 9 16.54 12.16 32.01
N PRO A 10 17.28 12.89 31.15
CA PRO A 10 16.88 13.07 29.77
C PRO A 10 16.71 11.68 29.14
N ALA A 11 15.50 11.41 28.61
CA ALA A 11 15.22 10.17 27.91
C ALA A 11 16.33 9.96 26.86
N ALA A 12 16.96 8.77 26.88
CA ALA A 12 18.01 8.43 25.93
C ALA A 12 17.55 8.79 24.51
N ALA A 13 18.34 9.59 23.79
CA ALA A 13 17.97 10.05 22.46
C ALA A 13 17.68 8.82 21.58
N THR A 14 16.42 8.66 21.17
CA THR A 14 16.00 7.60 20.26
C THR A 14 16.78 7.74 18.96
N ASP A 15 17.53 6.71 18.57
CA ASP A 15 18.24 6.69 17.29
C ASP A 15 17.22 6.67 16.15
N ARG A 16 17.22 7.69 15.30
CA ARG A 16 16.24 7.84 14.21
C ARG A 16 16.94 7.73 12.88
N ALA A 17 16.30 7.02 11.94
CA ALA A 17 16.75 7.03 10.56
C ALA A 17 16.67 8.45 9.99
N THR A 18 17.75 8.90 9.37
CA THR A 18 17.79 10.16 8.63
C THR A 18 16.86 10.10 7.41
N SER A 19 16.47 11.25 6.87
CA SER A 19 15.70 11.30 5.61
C SER A 19 16.39 10.55 4.48
N THR A 20 17.71 10.64 4.38
CA THR A 20 18.49 9.90 3.38
C THR A 20 18.39 8.39 3.60
N GLN A 21 18.53 7.91 4.83
CA GLN A 21 18.41 6.47 5.12
C GLN A 21 17.00 5.94 4.79
N ASN A 22 15.95 6.72 5.10
CA ASN A 22 14.59 6.38 4.73
C ASN A 22 14.42 6.32 3.19
N LEU A 23 14.98 7.28 2.45
CA LEU A 23 14.93 7.28 0.98
C LEU A 23 15.69 6.10 0.38
N VAL A 24 16.84 5.71 0.93
CA VAL A 24 17.57 4.51 0.50
C VAL A 24 16.73 3.26 0.76
N THR A 25 16.15 3.13 1.96
CA THR A 25 15.24 1.99 2.26
C THR A 25 14.05 1.95 1.31
N VAL A 26 13.45 3.11 0.98
CA VAL A 26 12.37 3.20 -0.01
C VAL A 26 12.87 2.74 -1.39
N GLY A 27 14.00 3.25 -1.88
CA GLY A 27 14.52 2.86 -3.19
C GLY A 27 14.79 1.37 -3.32
N LEU A 28 15.41 0.76 -2.30
CA LEU A 28 15.65 -0.69 -2.27
C LEU A 28 14.35 -1.49 -2.09
N GLY A 29 13.39 -0.99 -1.32
CA GLY A 29 12.05 -1.57 -1.22
C GLY A 29 11.28 -1.51 -2.54
N TRP A 30 11.46 -0.45 -3.33
CA TRP A 30 10.88 -0.35 -4.67
C TRP A 30 11.55 -1.29 -5.67
N TRP A 31 12.82 -1.64 -5.51
CA TRP A 31 13.43 -2.73 -6.28
C TRP A 31 12.70 -4.05 -5.98
N LEU A 32 12.56 -4.43 -4.71
CA LEU A 32 11.78 -5.60 -4.31
C LEU A 32 10.35 -5.56 -4.91
N MET A 33 9.67 -4.42 -4.79
CA MET A 33 8.32 -4.25 -5.32
C MET A 33 8.27 -4.39 -6.85
N VAL A 34 9.21 -3.79 -7.59
CA VAL A 34 9.19 -3.85 -9.07
C VAL A 34 9.49 -5.27 -9.51
N GLY A 35 10.40 -5.95 -8.80
CA GLY A 35 10.72 -7.35 -9.04
C GLY A 35 9.48 -8.25 -8.99
N ILE A 36 8.62 -8.11 -7.98
CA ILE A 36 7.41 -8.95 -7.89
C ILE A 36 6.40 -8.67 -9.02
N PHE A 37 6.28 -7.43 -9.51
CA PHE A 37 5.40 -7.14 -10.65
C PHE A 37 5.94 -7.71 -11.97
N VAL A 38 7.26 -7.67 -12.14
CA VAL A 38 7.94 -8.26 -13.29
C VAL A 38 7.81 -9.80 -13.25
N ASP A 39 7.88 -10.39 -12.07
CA ASP A 39 7.64 -11.82 -11.84
C ASP A 39 6.18 -12.23 -12.03
N GLY A 40 5.23 -11.47 -11.48
CA GLY A 40 3.81 -11.69 -11.78
C GLY A 40 3.47 -11.54 -13.25
N TRP A 41 4.14 -10.65 -13.99
CA TRP A 41 3.98 -10.58 -15.43
C TRP A 41 4.38 -11.90 -16.09
N ALA A 42 5.50 -12.51 -15.68
CA ALA A 42 5.93 -13.82 -16.20
C ALA A 42 4.90 -14.91 -15.88
N HIS A 43 4.41 -14.98 -14.64
CA HIS A 43 3.37 -15.95 -14.27
C HIS A 43 2.05 -15.77 -15.05
N ASN A 44 1.66 -14.52 -15.36
CA ASN A 44 0.42 -14.25 -16.11
C ASN A 44 0.56 -14.46 -17.63
N ASN A 45 1.77 -14.34 -18.20
CA ASN A 45 1.96 -14.35 -19.66
C ASN A 45 2.70 -15.60 -20.18
N LEU A 46 3.51 -16.23 -19.33
CA LEU A 46 4.25 -17.47 -19.65
C LEU A 46 3.61 -18.68 -18.97
N GLY A 47 2.99 -18.50 -17.79
CA GLY A 47 2.14 -19.49 -17.15
C GLY A 47 2.84 -20.84 -16.97
N GLU A 48 2.23 -21.89 -17.57
CA GLU A 48 2.70 -23.28 -17.51
C GLU A 48 4.09 -23.50 -18.13
N SER A 49 4.62 -22.56 -18.93
CA SER A 49 5.97 -22.69 -19.49
C SER A 49 7.08 -22.41 -18.47
N LEU A 50 6.73 -21.96 -17.26
CA LEU A 50 7.67 -21.82 -16.15
C LEU A 50 7.82 -23.19 -15.47
N GLU A 51 8.90 -23.90 -15.78
CA GLU A 51 9.15 -25.26 -15.28
C GLU A 51 10.06 -25.32 -14.03
N THR A 52 10.66 -24.18 -13.64
CA THR A 52 11.62 -24.12 -12.53
C THR A 52 11.49 -22.83 -11.73
N PHE A 53 11.87 -22.90 -10.46
CA PHE A 53 12.01 -21.73 -9.58
C PHE A 53 13.10 -20.77 -10.06
N PHE A 54 14.20 -21.28 -10.62
CA PHE A 54 15.34 -20.44 -10.99
C PHE A 54 15.10 -19.73 -12.33
N THR A 55 14.42 -18.60 -12.28
CA THR A 55 14.10 -17.76 -13.43
C THR A 55 14.75 -16.38 -13.31
N PRO A 56 14.95 -15.65 -14.42
CA PRO A 56 15.40 -14.25 -14.37
C PRO A 56 14.46 -13.34 -13.57
N TRP A 57 13.17 -13.63 -13.56
CA TRP A 57 12.16 -12.83 -12.84
C TRP A 57 12.23 -13.04 -11.33
N HIS A 58 12.33 -14.30 -10.88
CA HIS A 58 12.64 -14.60 -9.49
C HIS A 58 13.98 -13.98 -9.07
N ALA A 59 15.02 -14.08 -9.91
CA ALA A 59 16.31 -13.46 -9.61
C ALA A 59 16.18 -11.93 -9.38
N LEU A 60 15.35 -11.23 -10.16
CA LEU A 60 15.07 -9.81 -9.95
C LEU A 60 14.34 -9.54 -8.62
N PHE A 61 13.31 -10.33 -8.31
CA PHE A 61 12.55 -10.21 -7.07
C PHE A 61 13.42 -10.47 -5.83
N TYR A 62 14.13 -11.60 -5.80
CA TYR A 62 14.98 -12.01 -4.69
C TYR A 62 16.25 -11.15 -4.55
N SER A 63 16.78 -10.59 -5.64
CA SER A 63 17.87 -9.60 -5.54
C SER A 63 17.41 -8.28 -4.91
N GLY A 64 16.18 -7.84 -5.20
CA GLY A 64 15.55 -6.71 -4.51
C GLY A 64 15.40 -6.96 -3.01
N PHE A 65 14.98 -8.18 -2.63
CA PHE A 65 14.94 -8.61 -1.23
C PHE A 65 16.34 -8.56 -0.59
N ALA A 66 17.34 -9.18 -1.23
CA ALA A 66 18.70 -9.24 -0.70
C ALA A 66 19.26 -7.81 -0.48
N ALA A 67 18.98 -6.88 -1.38
CA ALA A 67 19.41 -5.49 -1.27
C ALA A 67 18.79 -4.78 -0.05
N VAL A 68 17.45 -4.83 0.10
CA VAL A 68 16.76 -4.15 1.22
C VAL A 68 17.04 -4.84 2.57
N ALA A 69 17.17 -6.16 2.59
CA ALA A 69 17.56 -6.93 3.77
C ALA A 69 18.99 -6.58 4.19
N GLY A 70 19.95 -6.61 3.26
CA GLY A 70 21.35 -6.24 3.52
C GLY A 70 21.49 -4.82 4.06
N TRP A 71 20.75 -3.86 3.49
CA TRP A 71 20.69 -2.49 4.00
C TRP A 71 20.13 -2.40 5.42
N THR A 72 19.03 -3.11 5.70
CA THR A 72 18.41 -3.13 7.04
C THR A 72 19.33 -3.76 8.08
N LEU A 73 20.02 -4.84 7.72
CA LEU A 73 21.03 -5.48 8.56
C LEU A 73 22.23 -4.55 8.79
N TRP A 74 22.65 -3.79 7.79
CA TRP A 74 23.69 -2.78 7.94
C TRP A 74 23.29 -1.68 8.93
N LEU A 75 22.08 -1.12 8.82
CA LEU A 75 21.57 -0.14 9.79
C LEU A 75 21.56 -0.70 11.21
N THR A 76 21.15 -1.95 11.35
CA THR A 76 21.12 -2.66 12.65
C THR A 76 22.53 -2.85 13.20
N TRP A 77 23.48 -3.24 12.35
CA TRP A 77 24.88 -3.42 12.72
C TRP A 77 25.51 -2.11 13.20
N GLN A 78 25.19 -0.98 12.57
CA GLN A 78 25.62 0.35 13.04
C GLN A 78 25.07 0.63 14.45
N GLY A 79 23.85 0.21 14.76
CA GLY A 79 23.30 0.34 16.11
C GLY A 79 23.91 -0.59 17.14
N LEU A 80 24.22 -1.83 16.76
CA LEU A 80 24.97 -2.75 17.61
C LEU A 80 26.37 -2.20 17.92
N LYS A 81 27.07 -1.63 16.93
CA LYS A 81 28.38 -0.97 17.12
C LYS A 81 28.32 0.22 18.07
N ALA A 82 27.20 0.91 18.11
CA ALA A 82 26.93 1.99 19.06
C ALA A 82 26.45 1.49 20.44
N GLY A 83 26.53 0.18 20.71
CA GLY A 83 26.22 -0.43 22.01
C GLY A 83 24.74 -0.74 22.23
N ARG A 84 23.86 -0.52 21.24
CA ARG A 84 22.43 -0.85 21.34
C ARG A 84 22.22 -2.37 21.21
N ARG A 85 21.11 -2.89 21.75
CA ARG A 85 20.80 -4.33 21.75
C ARG A 85 19.33 -4.59 21.47
N GLY A 86 19.04 -5.79 20.99
CA GLY A 86 17.67 -6.22 20.66
C GLY A 86 17.01 -5.29 19.64
N VAL A 87 15.72 -4.99 19.83
CA VAL A 87 14.95 -4.11 18.93
C VAL A 87 15.53 -2.69 18.88
N ALA A 88 16.19 -2.23 19.95
CA ALA A 88 16.83 -0.91 19.96
C ALA A 88 18.06 -0.80 19.06
N ALA A 89 18.58 -1.92 18.53
CA ALA A 89 19.64 -1.88 17.53
C ALA A 89 19.16 -1.31 16.18
N PHE A 90 17.86 -1.43 15.89
CA PHE A 90 17.24 -0.84 14.71
C PHE A 90 16.92 0.64 14.95
N PRO A 91 16.94 1.49 13.90
CA PRO A 91 16.42 2.84 14.00
C PRO A 91 14.95 2.85 14.47
N ASP A 92 14.53 3.88 15.19
CA ASP A 92 13.13 4.05 15.61
C ASP A 92 12.21 4.02 14.38
N GLY A 93 11.18 3.18 14.46
CA GLY A 93 10.27 2.89 13.37
C GLY A 93 10.66 1.71 12.46
N TYR A 94 11.89 1.16 12.54
CA TYR A 94 12.34 0.05 11.68
C TYR A 94 12.05 -1.35 12.24
N TRP A 95 11.43 -1.45 13.42
CA TRP A 95 11.02 -2.74 13.99
C TRP A 95 10.18 -3.61 13.03
N PRO A 96 9.30 -3.09 12.15
CA PRO A 96 8.57 -3.94 11.22
C PRO A 96 9.52 -4.65 10.25
N ALA A 97 10.56 -3.98 9.74
CA ALA A 97 11.57 -4.61 8.89
C ALA A 97 12.41 -5.63 9.66
N ALA A 98 12.65 -5.42 10.96
CA ALA A 98 13.32 -6.40 11.83
C ALA A 98 12.58 -7.75 11.86
N LEU A 99 11.25 -7.72 11.82
CA LEU A 99 10.40 -8.92 11.72
C LEU A 99 10.20 -9.36 10.25
N GLY A 100 10.05 -8.42 9.34
CA GLY A 100 9.73 -8.68 7.94
C GLY A 100 10.86 -9.39 7.19
N VAL A 101 12.12 -9.04 7.46
CA VAL A 101 13.29 -9.70 6.85
C VAL A 101 13.30 -11.22 7.13
N PRO A 102 13.25 -11.70 8.39
CA PRO A 102 13.22 -13.13 8.65
C PRO A 102 11.92 -13.80 8.16
N VAL A 103 10.76 -13.14 8.26
CA VAL A 103 9.49 -13.69 7.72
C VAL A 103 9.58 -13.90 6.20
N PHE A 104 10.10 -12.92 5.46
CA PHE A 104 10.31 -13.05 4.02
C PHE A 104 11.33 -14.14 3.70
N ALA A 105 12.47 -14.19 4.41
CA ALA A 105 13.49 -15.21 4.18
C ALA A 105 12.94 -16.63 4.38
N LEU A 106 12.13 -16.84 5.41
CA LEU A 106 11.42 -18.10 5.64
C LEU A 106 10.39 -18.38 4.54
N GLY A 107 9.63 -17.36 4.12
CA GLY A 107 8.72 -17.45 2.99
C GLY A 107 9.42 -17.91 1.72
N GLY A 108 10.56 -17.30 1.37
CA GLY A 108 11.30 -17.59 0.15
C GLY A 108 12.04 -18.93 0.16
N LEU A 109 12.57 -19.35 1.30
CA LEU A 109 13.07 -20.72 1.45
C LEU A 109 11.92 -21.73 1.32
N GLY A 110 10.78 -21.43 1.96
CA GLY A 110 9.57 -22.22 1.83
C GLY A 110 9.12 -22.33 0.37
N ASP A 111 9.16 -21.22 -0.36
CA ASP A 111 8.76 -21.10 -1.76
C ASP A 111 9.60 -22.00 -2.67
N LEU A 112 10.93 -21.91 -2.55
CA LEU A 112 11.85 -22.80 -3.26
C LEU A 112 11.55 -24.29 -2.97
N LEU A 113 11.34 -24.64 -1.70
CA LEU A 113 11.05 -26.02 -1.30
C LEU A 113 9.69 -26.46 -1.83
N TRP A 114 8.69 -25.58 -1.78
CA TRP A 114 7.34 -25.84 -2.24
C TRP A 114 7.33 -26.14 -3.74
N HIS A 115 8.00 -25.32 -4.53
CA HIS A 115 8.15 -25.54 -5.97
C HIS A 115 8.89 -26.84 -6.30
N THR A 116 9.81 -27.27 -5.44
CA THR A 116 10.54 -28.54 -5.63
C THR A 116 9.67 -29.76 -5.31
N VAL A 117 8.76 -29.67 -4.34
CA VAL A 117 7.97 -30.81 -3.85
C VAL A 117 6.59 -30.91 -4.52
N PHE A 118 5.92 -29.78 -4.72
CA PHE A 118 4.53 -29.70 -5.19
C PHE A 118 4.41 -29.13 -6.62
N GLY A 119 5.49 -28.59 -7.18
CA GLY A 119 5.48 -27.94 -8.49
C GLY A 119 5.12 -26.45 -8.42
N ILE A 120 4.95 -25.82 -9.58
CA ILE A 120 4.65 -24.39 -9.70
C ILE A 120 3.14 -24.18 -9.81
N GLU A 121 2.57 -23.41 -8.87
CA GLU A 121 1.16 -23.09 -8.86
C GLU A 121 0.77 -22.17 -10.02
N VAL A 122 -0.46 -22.33 -10.52
CA VAL A 122 -0.99 -21.56 -11.65
C VAL A 122 -2.22 -20.76 -11.22
N GLY A 123 -2.33 -19.53 -11.73
CA GLY A 123 -3.51 -18.69 -11.52
C GLY A 123 -3.68 -18.22 -10.07
N ILE A 124 -4.88 -18.43 -9.50
CA ILE A 124 -5.23 -17.92 -8.16
C ILE A 124 -4.48 -18.69 -7.06
N GLU A 125 -4.14 -19.97 -7.29
CA GLU A 125 -3.45 -20.80 -6.31
C GLU A 125 -2.08 -20.23 -5.95
N ALA A 126 -1.35 -19.69 -6.93
CA ALA A 126 -0.07 -19.02 -6.70
C ALA A 126 -0.19 -17.85 -5.72
N LEU A 127 -1.27 -17.07 -5.79
CA LEU A 127 -1.46 -15.93 -4.87
C LEU A 127 -1.80 -16.35 -3.44
N LEU A 128 -2.44 -17.51 -3.28
CA LEU A 128 -2.98 -17.98 -2.00
C LEU A 128 -2.16 -19.09 -1.36
N SER A 129 -1.05 -19.50 -1.98
CA SER A 129 -0.21 -20.53 -1.41
C SER A 129 0.49 -20.04 -0.13
N PRO A 130 0.75 -20.93 0.85
CA PRO A 130 1.27 -20.51 2.14
C PRO A 130 2.61 -19.74 2.06
N THR A 131 3.47 -20.08 1.08
CA THR A 131 4.78 -19.46 0.88
C THR A 131 4.64 -18.04 0.35
N HIS A 132 3.77 -17.83 -0.65
CA HIS A 132 3.46 -16.50 -1.19
C HIS A 132 2.79 -15.59 -0.15
N LEU A 133 1.94 -16.13 0.73
CA LEU A 133 1.35 -15.37 1.83
C LEU A 133 2.42 -14.93 2.87
N LEU A 134 3.42 -15.78 3.15
CA LEU A 134 4.56 -15.42 4.00
C LEU A 134 5.44 -14.36 3.33
N LEU A 135 5.73 -14.50 2.03
CA LEU A 135 6.47 -13.51 1.23
C LEU A 135 5.75 -12.16 1.23
N PHE A 136 4.43 -12.17 1.04
CA PHE A 136 3.59 -10.97 1.13
C PHE A 136 3.69 -10.31 2.51
N ALA A 137 3.47 -11.08 3.58
CA ALA A 137 3.53 -10.57 4.94
C ALA A 137 4.91 -9.97 5.27
N GLY A 138 5.98 -10.67 4.92
CA GLY A 138 7.35 -10.19 5.08
C GLY A 138 7.62 -8.91 4.29
N SER A 139 7.15 -8.84 3.04
CA SER A 139 7.29 -7.66 2.19
C SER A 139 6.56 -6.45 2.75
N VAL A 140 5.31 -6.59 3.16
CA VAL A 140 4.54 -5.48 3.77
C VAL A 140 5.21 -4.97 5.04
N LEU A 141 5.72 -5.88 5.88
CA LEU A 141 6.48 -5.52 7.08
C LEU A 141 7.75 -4.73 6.73
N ILE A 142 8.55 -5.19 5.77
CA ILE A 142 9.75 -4.47 5.32
C ILE A 142 9.40 -3.08 4.76
N LEU A 143 8.44 -3.02 3.84
CA LEU A 143 8.03 -1.80 3.17
C LEU A 143 7.38 -0.77 4.12
N SER A 144 6.84 -1.22 5.26
CA SER A 144 6.25 -0.34 6.27
C SER A 144 7.27 0.43 7.12
N ALA A 145 8.56 0.04 7.13
CA ALA A 145 9.55 0.67 7.99
C ALA A 145 9.73 2.18 7.74
N PRO A 146 9.89 2.69 6.49
CA PRO A 146 10.00 4.13 6.26
C PRO A 146 8.70 4.88 6.58
N LEU A 147 7.53 4.25 6.41
CA LEU A 147 6.24 4.82 6.81
C LEU A 147 6.17 4.98 8.34
N ASN A 148 6.49 3.94 9.09
CA ASN A 148 6.47 3.95 10.55
C ASN A 148 7.52 4.92 11.13
N ALA A 149 8.74 4.95 10.57
CA ALA A 149 9.77 5.91 10.96
C ALA A 149 9.32 7.35 10.72
N SER A 150 8.79 7.65 9.53
CA SER A 150 8.29 8.98 9.18
C SER A 150 7.08 9.39 10.02
N TRP A 151 6.21 8.45 10.36
CA TRP A 151 5.03 8.70 11.20
C TRP A 151 5.40 9.19 12.60
N ARG A 152 6.49 8.63 13.16
CA ARG A 152 7.02 8.93 14.51
C ARG A 152 7.82 10.23 14.58
N MET A 153 8.18 10.82 13.44
CA MET A 153 8.95 12.06 13.44
C MET A 153 8.17 13.19 14.12
N PRO A 154 8.78 13.98 15.04
CA PRO A 154 8.13 15.07 15.75
C PRO A 154 7.99 16.31 14.86
N THR A 155 7.20 16.20 13.80
CA THR A 155 6.96 17.26 12.81
C THR A 155 5.49 17.65 12.78
N PRO A 156 5.16 18.91 12.44
CA PRO A 156 3.78 19.30 12.17
C PRO A 156 3.20 18.49 11.00
N ARG A 157 1.87 18.54 10.82
CA ARG A 157 1.20 17.82 9.72
C ARG A 157 1.71 18.21 8.34
N ARG A 158 2.02 19.50 8.13
CA ARG A 158 2.80 19.96 6.97
C ARG A 158 4.26 19.63 7.21
N ALA A 159 4.60 18.35 7.05
CA ALA A 159 5.94 17.84 7.31
C ALA A 159 6.90 18.20 6.17
N PRO A 160 8.22 18.27 6.44
CA PRO A 160 9.23 18.43 5.39
C PRO A 160 9.16 17.31 4.34
N ALA A 161 9.60 17.63 3.11
CA ALA A 161 9.60 16.69 1.99
C ALA A 161 10.29 15.35 2.33
N GLY A 162 11.44 15.41 3.01
CA GLY A 162 12.20 14.23 3.46
C GLY A 162 11.53 13.38 4.57
N VAL A 163 10.32 13.71 5.00
CA VAL A 163 9.49 12.92 5.92
C VAL A 163 8.22 12.45 5.22
N VAL A 164 7.51 13.35 4.53
CA VAL A 164 6.22 13.00 3.89
C VAL A 164 6.40 12.11 2.67
N TRP A 165 7.43 12.33 1.83
CA TRP A 165 7.64 11.52 0.62
C TRP A 165 8.09 10.09 0.90
N PRO A 166 9.01 9.81 1.85
CA PRO A 166 9.29 8.44 2.24
C PRO A 166 8.06 7.70 2.77
N ALA A 167 7.23 8.36 3.58
CA ALA A 167 5.97 7.79 4.05
C ALA A 167 5.01 7.47 2.89
N LEU A 168 4.84 8.42 1.96
CA LEU A 168 3.96 8.26 0.81
C LEU A 168 4.44 7.13 -0.11
N MET A 169 5.74 7.06 -0.41
CA MET A 169 6.30 6.05 -1.31
C MET A 169 6.29 4.65 -0.68
N ALA A 170 6.48 4.55 0.64
CA ALA A 170 6.29 3.30 1.39
C ALA A 170 4.83 2.85 1.36
N ALA A 171 3.88 3.75 1.64
CA ALA A 171 2.45 3.44 1.56
C ALA A 171 2.01 3.05 0.14
N THR A 172 2.58 3.70 -0.89
CA THR A 172 2.35 3.36 -2.29
C THR A 172 2.88 1.96 -2.62
N ALA A 173 4.09 1.61 -2.18
CA ALA A 173 4.63 0.27 -2.38
C ALA A 173 3.77 -0.81 -1.70
N ILE A 174 3.29 -0.56 -0.47
CA ILE A 174 2.35 -1.46 0.24
C ILE A 174 1.03 -1.60 -0.54
N LEU A 175 0.50 -0.49 -1.07
CA LEU A 175 -0.68 -0.51 -1.92
C LEU A 175 -0.45 -1.38 -3.16
N CYS A 176 0.69 -1.22 -3.84
CA CYS A 176 1.05 -2.04 -5.01
C CYS A 176 1.17 -3.53 -4.68
N PHE A 177 1.81 -3.87 -3.56
CA PHE A 177 1.90 -5.28 -3.15
C PHE A 177 0.53 -5.86 -2.79
N THR A 178 -0.34 -5.05 -2.16
CA THR A 178 -1.72 -5.44 -1.85
C THR A 178 -2.53 -5.61 -3.15
N SER A 179 -2.45 -4.68 -4.09
CA SER A 179 -3.17 -4.82 -5.37
C SER A 179 -2.70 -6.04 -6.17
N PHE A 180 -1.40 -6.37 -6.12
CA PHE A 180 -0.86 -7.59 -6.69
C PHE A 180 -1.51 -8.83 -6.07
N MET A 181 -1.51 -8.95 -4.74
CA MET A 181 -2.07 -10.13 -4.06
C MET A 181 -3.58 -10.25 -4.26
N GLN A 182 -4.27 -9.14 -4.48
CA GLN A 182 -5.70 -9.09 -4.77
C GLN A 182 -6.02 -8.99 -6.27
N MET A 183 -5.07 -9.27 -7.17
CA MET A 183 -5.25 -9.09 -8.63
C MET A 183 -6.43 -9.90 -9.21
N TYR A 184 -6.81 -11.00 -8.55
CA TYR A 184 -7.93 -11.87 -8.92
C TYR A 184 -9.31 -11.24 -8.66
N LEU A 185 -9.40 -10.19 -7.83
CA LEU A 185 -10.61 -9.40 -7.56
C LEU A 185 -10.42 -7.91 -7.91
N TRP A 186 -9.33 -7.56 -8.60
CA TRP A 186 -9.03 -6.18 -8.94
C TRP A 186 -10.01 -5.63 -9.97
N GLY A 187 -10.87 -4.71 -9.55
CA GLY A 187 -11.97 -4.18 -10.37
C GLY A 187 -11.56 -3.10 -11.37
N LEU A 188 -10.34 -2.57 -11.26
CA LEU A 188 -9.74 -1.72 -12.29
C LEU A 188 -9.10 -2.60 -13.37
N LEU A 189 -9.01 -2.10 -14.61
CA LEU A 189 -8.45 -2.77 -15.80
C LEU A 189 -9.35 -3.82 -16.46
N ARG A 190 -10.36 -4.33 -15.76
CA ARG A 190 -11.39 -5.22 -16.33
C ARG A 190 -12.76 -4.54 -16.25
N ALA A 191 -13.32 -4.21 -17.40
CA ALA A 191 -14.65 -3.61 -17.47
C ALA A 191 -15.70 -4.64 -17.01
N PRO A 192 -16.48 -4.34 -15.97
CA PRO A 192 -17.50 -5.28 -15.49
C PRO A 192 -18.58 -5.51 -16.55
N GLN A 193 -19.05 -6.74 -16.64
CA GLN A 193 -20.10 -7.19 -17.53
C GLN A 193 -21.31 -7.67 -16.71
N GLY A 194 -22.50 -7.22 -17.07
CA GLY A 194 -23.79 -7.75 -16.61
C GLY A 194 -24.12 -9.15 -17.14
N ILE A 195 -23.13 -10.04 -17.28
CA ILE A 195 -23.30 -11.39 -17.81
C ILE A 195 -23.58 -12.34 -16.65
N GLY A 196 -24.86 -12.64 -16.44
CA GLY A 196 -25.28 -13.57 -15.40
C GLY A 196 -25.05 -13.07 -13.98
N TYR A 197 -25.82 -13.62 -13.03
CA TYR A 197 -25.81 -13.11 -11.66
C TYR A 197 -24.48 -13.37 -10.91
N VAL A 198 -23.86 -14.53 -11.13
CA VAL A 198 -22.66 -14.96 -10.40
C VAL A 198 -21.40 -14.17 -10.76
N GLN A 199 -21.21 -13.85 -12.03
CA GLN A 199 -20.08 -13.05 -12.47
C GLN A 199 -20.29 -11.57 -12.08
N LEU A 200 -21.49 -11.04 -12.33
CA LEU A 200 -21.82 -9.66 -11.98
C LEU A 200 -21.60 -9.39 -10.48
N ARG A 201 -22.07 -10.27 -9.58
CA ARG A 201 -21.83 -10.08 -8.13
C ARG A 201 -20.34 -10.05 -7.77
N ALA A 202 -19.51 -10.84 -8.46
CA ALA A 202 -18.08 -10.92 -8.19
C ALA A 202 -17.35 -9.66 -8.67
N GLU A 203 -17.73 -9.14 -9.83
CA GLU A 203 -17.17 -7.90 -10.39
C GLU A 203 -17.57 -6.67 -9.58
N LEU A 204 -18.83 -6.58 -9.14
CA LEU A 204 -19.28 -5.51 -8.23
C LEU A 204 -18.59 -5.63 -6.86
N GLY A 205 -18.43 -6.85 -6.34
CA GLY A 205 -17.68 -7.10 -5.11
C GLY A 205 -16.20 -6.70 -5.23
N GLY A 206 -15.55 -7.07 -6.32
CA GLY A 206 -14.17 -6.70 -6.63
C GLY A 206 -13.99 -5.19 -6.80
N THR A 207 -14.96 -4.52 -7.43
CA THR A 207 -15.03 -3.06 -7.53
C THR A 207 -15.01 -2.41 -6.14
N LEU A 208 -15.91 -2.83 -5.25
CA LEU A 208 -16.01 -2.28 -3.90
C LEU A 208 -14.74 -2.57 -3.07
N LEU A 209 -14.20 -3.79 -3.14
CA LEU A 209 -12.97 -4.14 -2.45
C LEU A 209 -11.78 -3.31 -2.94
N THR A 210 -11.64 -3.16 -4.26
CA THR A 210 -10.60 -2.32 -4.88
C THR A 210 -10.75 -0.87 -4.44
N ALA A 211 -11.97 -0.34 -4.36
CA ALA A 211 -12.24 1.00 -3.84
C ALA A 211 -11.71 1.21 -2.42
N LEU A 212 -11.97 0.24 -1.53
CA LEU A 212 -11.51 0.28 -0.14
C LEU A 212 -9.99 0.20 -0.05
N ILE A 213 -9.36 -0.68 -0.84
CA ILE A 213 -7.91 -0.84 -0.89
C ILE A 213 -7.23 0.45 -1.35
N LEU A 214 -7.77 1.14 -2.36
CA LEU A 214 -7.25 2.42 -2.84
C LEU A 214 -7.49 3.58 -1.86
N ALA A 215 -8.62 3.58 -1.16
CA ALA A 215 -8.98 4.67 -0.25
C ALA A 215 -8.21 4.61 1.08
N ALA A 216 -8.01 3.41 1.63
CA ALA A 216 -7.43 3.20 2.96
C ALA A 216 -6.07 3.90 3.20
N PRO A 217 -5.04 3.76 2.34
CA PRO A 217 -3.74 4.38 2.59
C PRO A 217 -3.80 5.91 2.52
N VAL A 218 -4.62 6.48 1.62
CA VAL A 218 -4.80 7.94 1.51
C VAL A 218 -5.42 8.49 2.80
N LEU A 219 -6.50 7.87 3.28
CA LEU A 219 -7.17 8.30 4.52
C LEU A 219 -6.26 8.15 5.74
N LEU A 220 -5.51 7.06 5.82
CA LEU A 220 -4.52 6.84 6.88
C LEU A 220 -3.46 7.95 6.87
N LEU A 221 -2.87 8.27 5.72
CA LEU A 221 -1.86 9.31 5.62
C LEU A 221 -2.42 10.70 5.96
N LEU A 222 -3.65 11.02 5.56
CA LEU A 222 -4.31 12.28 5.91
C LEU A 222 -4.52 12.45 7.42
N ARG A 223 -4.58 11.36 8.20
CA ARG A 223 -4.64 11.45 9.67
C ARG A 223 -3.37 12.08 10.24
N ARG A 224 -2.20 11.76 9.68
CA ARG A 224 -0.89 12.23 10.19
C ARG A 224 -0.31 13.43 9.45
N PHE A 225 -0.54 13.52 8.16
CA PHE A 225 0.09 14.50 7.29
C PHE A 225 -0.94 15.42 6.63
N ARG A 226 -0.46 16.55 6.13
CA ARG A 226 -1.10 17.30 5.05
C ARG A 226 -0.37 16.87 3.78
N LEU A 227 -1.03 16.05 2.97
CA LEU A 227 -0.42 15.49 1.75
C LEU A 227 -0.05 16.63 0.78
N PRO A 228 1.13 16.57 0.13
CA PRO A 228 1.48 17.52 -0.92
C PRO A 228 0.61 17.28 -2.16
N PHE A 229 0.43 18.31 -2.98
CA PHE A 229 -0.20 18.15 -4.29
C PHE A 229 0.59 17.14 -5.14
N GLY A 230 -0.11 16.27 -5.86
CA GLY A 230 0.44 15.15 -6.62
C GLY A 230 0.60 13.86 -5.82
N ALA A 231 0.31 13.85 -4.52
CA ALA A 231 0.47 12.65 -3.70
C ALA A 231 -0.46 11.51 -4.14
N ILE A 232 -1.73 11.83 -4.41
CA ILE A 232 -2.72 10.85 -4.86
C ILE A 232 -2.47 10.49 -6.32
N THR A 233 -2.13 11.46 -7.17
CA THR A 233 -1.72 11.20 -8.56
C THR A 233 -0.56 10.21 -8.64
N VAL A 234 0.50 10.38 -7.85
CA VAL A 234 1.63 9.46 -7.85
C VAL A 234 1.21 8.09 -7.32
N MET A 235 0.49 8.03 -6.21
CA MET A 235 0.07 6.76 -5.61
C MET A 235 -0.80 5.92 -6.56
N TYR A 236 -1.84 6.53 -7.13
CA TYR A 236 -2.78 5.85 -8.01
C TYR A 236 -2.20 5.61 -9.41
N GLY A 237 -1.43 6.57 -9.92
CA GLY A 237 -0.74 6.44 -11.21
C GLY A 237 0.27 5.30 -11.21
N LEU A 238 1.15 5.22 -10.20
CA LEU A 238 2.14 4.13 -10.11
C LEU A 238 1.48 2.78 -9.92
N ASN A 239 0.50 2.69 -9.01
CA ASN A 239 -0.23 1.44 -8.78
C ASN A 239 -0.91 0.93 -10.06
N THR A 240 -1.67 1.79 -10.72
CA THR A 240 -2.41 1.43 -11.93
C THR A 240 -1.46 1.10 -13.07
N LEU A 241 -0.38 1.87 -13.25
CA LEU A 241 0.64 1.60 -14.26
C LEU A 241 1.25 0.21 -14.09
N LEU A 242 1.67 -0.14 -12.88
CA LEU A 242 2.26 -1.45 -12.60
C LEU A 242 1.28 -2.59 -12.85
N MET A 243 0.04 -2.46 -12.36
CA MET A 243 -1.02 -3.45 -12.61
C MET A 243 -1.33 -3.59 -14.11
N THR A 244 -1.31 -2.49 -14.85
CA THR A 244 -1.54 -2.47 -16.31
C THR A 244 -0.42 -3.16 -17.07
N LEU A 245 0.83 -2.83 -16.76
CA LEU A 245 2.00 -3.46 -17.39
C LEU A 245 2.05 -4.96 -17.12
N MET A 246 1.60 -5.40 -15.94
CA MET A 246 1.55 -6.80 -15.56
C MET A 246 0.43 -7.58 -16.26
N LEU A 247 -0.81 -7.05 -16.22
CA LEU A 247 -2.01 -7.79 -16.61
C LEU A 247 -2.47 -7.55 -18.05
N VAL A 248 -2.32 -6.32 -18.56
CA VAL A 248 -2.85 -5.89 -19.86
C VAL A 248 -1.84 -4.96 -20.56
N PRO A 249 -0.60 -5.44 -20.80
CA PRO A 249 0.46 -4.62 -21.37
C PRO A 249 0.06 -4.01 -22.72
N GLY A 250 0.46 -2.76 -22.96
CA GLY A 250 0.14 -2.01 -24.18
C GLY A 250 -1.11 -1.14 -24.09
N THR A 251 -1.90 -1.27 -23.02
CA THR A 251 -3.01 -0.37 -22.73
C THR A 251 -2.55 0.83 -21.90
N TRP A 252 -3.10 2.01 -22.19
CA TRP A 252 -2.75 3.27 -21.51
C TRP A 252 -3.95 4.02 -20.94
N ARG A 253 -5.18 3.56 -21.25
CA ARG A 253 -6.41 4.25 -20.88
C ARG A 253 -6.56 4.37 -19.36
N GLU A 254 -6.44 3.26 -18.64
CA GLU A 254 -6.62 3.24 -17.19
C GLU A 254 -5.50 3.96 -16.44
N PRO A 255 -4.21 3.82 -16.77
CA PRO A 255 -3.16 4.67 -16.21
C PRO A 255 -3.44 6.17 -16.41
N LEU A 256 -3.82 6.59 -17.63
CA LEU A 256 -4.13 8.01 -17.92
C LEU A 256 -5.36 8.49 -17.16
N LEU A 257 -6.41 7.66 -17.07
CA LEU A 257 -7.59 7.96 -16.27
C LEU A 257 -7.24 8.13 -14.79
N MET A 258 -6.43 7.24 -14.23
CA MET A 258 -6.05 7.30 -12.82
C MET A 258 -5.12 8.48 -12.50
N LEU A 259 -4.28 8.92 -13.46
CA LEU A 259 -3.56 10.18 -13.35
C LEU A 259 -4.52 11.38 -13.29
N ALA A 260 -5.53 11.41 -14.17
CA ALA A 260 -6.54 12.47 -14.20
C ALA A 260 -7.37 12.51 -12.91
N CYS A 261 -7.88 11.36 -12.46
CA CYS A 261 -8.61 11.23 -11.19
C CYS A 261 -7.74 11.66 -10.01
N GLY A 262 -6.46 11.26 -9.99
CA GLY A 262 -5.51 11.68 -8.97
C GLY A 262 -5.33 13.20 -8.91
N LEU A 263 -5.21 13.87 -10.06
CA LEU A 263 -5.06 15.33 -10.12
C LEU A 263 -6.30 16.06 -9.60
N VAL A 264 -7.51 15.54 -9.92
CA VAL A 264 -8.77 16.05 -9.38
C VAL A 264 -8.79 15.90 -7.85
N LEU A 265 -8.38 14.74 -7.33
CA LEU A 265 -8.34 14.46 -5.90
C LEU A 265 -7.29 15.29 -5.16
N ASP A 266 -6.11 15.50 -5.75
CA ASP A 266 -5.08 16.40 -5.21
C ASP A 266 -5.55 17.86 -5.21
N THR A 267 -6.35 18.28 -6.19
CA THR A 267 -7.03 19.60 -6.17
C THR A 267 -8.06 19.67 -5.04
N LEU A 268 -8.82 18.59 -4.84
CA LEU A 268 -9.79 18.48 -3.76
C LEU A 268 -9.13 18.53 -2.36
N LEU A 269 -7.92 17.99 -2.21
CA LEU A 269 -7.12 18.13 -0.99
C LEU A 269 -6.82 19.60 -0.67
N LEU A 270 -6.51 20.41 -1.68
CA LEU A 270 -6.24 21.84 -1.50
C LEU A 270 -7.50 22.61 -1.12
N TRP A 271 -8.65 22.26 -1.70
CA TRP A 271 -9.91 22.96 -1.47
C TRP A 271 -10.57 22.59 -0.14
N LEU A 272 -10.67 21.30 0.18
CA LEU A 272 -11.33 20.84 1.41
C LEU A 272 -10.41 20.92 2.65
N ASP A 273 -9.08 20.84 2.46
CA ASP A 273 -8.08 20.70 3.53
C ASP A 273 -8.50 19.64 4.58
N PRO A 274 -8.72 18.38 4.15
CA PRO A 274 -9.25 17.33 5.01
C PRO A 274 -8.29 17.01 6.16
N SER A 275 -8.84 16.94 7.36
CA SER A 275 -8.06 17.09 8.57
C SER A 275 -8.78 16.51 9.79
N PRO A 276 -8.08 15.82 10.73
CA PRO A 276 -8.65 15.48 12.03
C PRO A 276 -9.31 16.65 12.78
N ARG A 277 -8.89 17.89 12.53
CA ARG A 277 -9.51 19.10 13.11
C ARG A 277 -10.77 19.56 12.37
N ARG A 278 -11.02 19.03 11.17
CA ARG A 278 -12.18 19.31 10.32
C ARG A 278 -12.88 18.00 9.92
N PRO A 279 -13.52 17.27 10.86
CA PRO A 279 -14.05 15.94 10.59
C PRO A 279 -15.08 15.92 9.45
N ALA A 280 -15.90 16.96 9.31
CA ALA A 280 -16.86 17.07 8.21
C ALA A 280 -16.15 17.10 6.84
N ALA A 281 -15.13 17.95 6.67
CA ALA A 281 -14.34 18.03 5.44
C ALA A 281 -13.59 16.70 5.17
N PHE A 282 -13.08 16.04 6.21
CA PHE A 282 -12.45 14.74 6.10
C PHE A 282 -13.43 13.67 5.61
N ARG A 283 -14.65 13.63 6.15
CA ARG A 283 -15.72 12.67 5.77
C ARG A 283 -16.23 12.92 4.35
N VAL A 284 -16.42 14.18 3.96
CA VAL A 284 -16.78 14.55 2.59
C VAL A 284 -15.68 14.12 1.62
N PHE A 285 -14.41 14.41 1.94
CA PHE A 285 -13.29 13.94 1.13
C PHE A 285 -13.26 12.41 1.05
N ALA A 286 -13.48 11.71 2.15
CA ALA A 286 -13.47 10.24 2.19
C ALA A 286 -14.59 9.60 1.36
N PHE A 287 -15.75 10.24 1.26
CA PHE A 287 -16.82 9.84 0.34
C PHE A 287 -16.45 10.13 -1.12
N LEU A 288 -15.94 11.33 -1.41
CA LEU A 288 -15.59 11.73 -2.76
C LEU A 288 -14.39 10.94 -3.32
N LEU A 289 -13.48 10.49 -2.48
CA LEU A 289 -12.23 9.82 -2.86
C LEU A 289 -12.47 8.63 -3.80
N PRO A 290 -13.18 7.57 -3.40
CA PRO A 290 -13.50 6.47 -4.30
C PRO A 290 -14.57 6.84 -5.34
N LEU A 291 -15.54 7.70 -5.02
CA LEU A 291 -16.59 8.09 -5.97
C LEU A 291 -16.02 8.74 -7.24
N LEU A 292 -15.04 9.63 -7.08
CA LEU A 292 -14.37 10.33 -8.19
C LEU A 292 -13.39 9.44 -8.98
N VAL A 293 -13.12 8.21 -8.50
CA VAL A 293 -12.41 7.18 -9.28
C VAL A 293 -13.41 6.31 -10.04
N TRP A 294 -14.41 5.79 -9.33
CA TRP A 294 -15.29 4.76 -9.89
C TRP A 294 -16.36 5.30 -10.82
N ALA A 295 -16.93 6.48 -10.54
CA ALA A 295 -17.95 7.04 -11.43
C ALA A 295 -17.37 7.33 -12.83
N PRO A 296 -16.20 8.01 -12.99
CA PRO A 296 -15.59 8.21 -14.29
C PRO A 296 -15.15 6.90 -14.97
N TYR A 297 -14.55 5.96 -14.23
CA TYR A 297 -14.10 4.67 -14.78
C TYR A 297 -15.26 3.87 -15.36
N LEU A 298 -16.35 3.71 -14.60
CA LEU A 298 -17.49 2.91 -15.03
C LEU A 298 -18.28 3.63 -16.13
N ALA A 299 -18.49 4.94 -16.01
CA ALA A 299 -19.15 5.73 -17.05
C ALA A 299 -18.38 5.66 -18.38
N LEU A 300 -17.05 5.77 -18.34
CA LEU A 300 -16.21 5.66 -19.53
C LEU A 300 -16.31 4.27 -20.17
N ASN A 301 -16.29 3.20 -19.37
CA ASN A 301 -16.44 1.83 -19.89
C ASN A 301 -17.80 1.60 -20.55
N VAL A 302 -18.89 2.10 -19.95
CA VAL A 302 -20.23 2.02 -20.57
C VAL A 302 -20.29 2.86 -21.85
N TRP A 303 -19.77 4.09 -21.82
CA TRP A 303 -19.78 5.00 -22.98
C TRP A 303 -18.98 4.44 -24.17
N LEU A 304 -17.85 3.76 -23.91
CA LEU A 304 -17.06 3.10 -24.94
C LEU A 304 -17.65 1.76 -25.42
N GLY A 305 -18.80 1.33 -24.90
CA GLY A 305 -19.39 0.03 -25.21
C GLY A 305 -18.59 -1.16 -24.66
N LEU A 306 -17.69 -0.93 -23.70
CA LEU A 306 -16.88 -1.96 -23.04
C LEU A 306 -17.62 -2.62 -21.88
N SER A 307 -18.73 -2.05 -21.42
CA SER A 307 -19.54 -2.57 -20.33
C SER A 307 -21.02 -2.39 -20.66
N ASN A 308 -21.83 -3.41 -20.35
CA ASN A 308 -23.29 -3.41 -20.51
C ASN A 308 -24.05 -3.18 -19.19
N LEU A 309 -23.38 -2.65 -18.15
CA LEU A 309 -24.05 -2.33 -16.89
C LEU A 309 -25.14 -1.27 -17.09
N SER A 310 -26.31 -1.49 -16.49
CA SER A 310 -27.36 -0.48 -16.45
C SER A 310 -26.95 0.74 -15.63
N LEU A 311 -27.69 1.84 -15.78
CA LEU A 311 -27.47 3.06 -15.02
C LEU A 311 -27.51 2.81 -13.51
N GLU A 312 -28.45 2.00 -13.04
CA GLU A 312 -28.62 1.65 -11.64
C GLU A 312 -27.41 0.89 -11.10
N LEU A 313 -26.82 -0.01 -11.90
CA LEU A 313 -25.69 -0.83 -11.48
C LEU A 313 -24.40 -0.01 -11.38
N TRP A 314 -24.02 0.71 -12.44
CA TRP A 314 -22.72 1.38 -12.46
C TRP A 314 -22.71 2.64 -11.57
N LEU A 315 -23.82 3.41 -11.54
CA LEU A 315 -23.93 4.56 -10.65
C LEU A 315 -24.10 4.10 -9.19
N GLY A 316 -24.91 3.07 -8.96
CA GLY A 316 -25.14 2.51 -7.64
C GLY A 316 -23.84 2.00 -6.99
N VAL A 317 -23.04 1.21 -7.72
CA VAL A 317 -21.77 0.70 -7.19
C VAL A 317 -20.74 1.82 -6.97
N ALA A 318 -20.72 2.87 -7.81
CA ALA A 318 -19.85 4.03 -7.60
C ALA A 318 -20.22 4.81 -6.31
N VAL A 319 -21.52 4.98 -6.04
CA VAL A 319 -22.00 5.58 -4.78
C VAL A 319 -21.68 4.69 -3.58
N MET A 320 -21.87 3.38 -3.70
CA MET A 320 -21.50 2.42 -2.65
C MET A 320 -20.01 2.43 -2.35
N ALA A 321 -19.15 2.59 -3.36
CA ALA A 321 -17.72 2.80 -3.17
C ALA A 321 -17.45 4.08 -2.35
N GLY A 322 -18.16 5.18 -2.68
CA GLY A 322 -18.24 6.41 -1.88
C GLY A 322 -18.56 6.17 -0.40
N LEU A 323 -19.66 5.45 -0.14
CA LEU A 323 -20.09 5.10 1.21
C LEU A 323 -19.07 4.22 1.95
N GLY A 324 -18.36 3.34 1.24
CA GLY A 324 -17.25 2.57 1.78
C GLY A 324 -16.09 3.46 2.28
N GLY A 325 -15.70 4.47 1.49
CA GLY A 325 -14.72 5.46 1.92
C GLY A 325 -15.18 6.27 3.14
N LEU A 326 -16.46 6.66 3.18
CA LEU A 326 -17.06 7.30 4.34
C LEU A 326 -17.01 6.38 5.59
N ALA A 327 -17.31 5.10 5.44
CA ALA A 327 -17.23 4.13 6.54
C ALA A 327 -15.80 3.99 7.08
N LEU A 328 -14.79 3.88 6.20
CA LEU A 328 -13.38 3.88 6.60
C LEU A 328 -13.00 5.15 7.38
N SER A 329 -13.55 6.30 7.00
CA SER A 329 -13.27 7.56 7.70
C SER A 329 -13.71 7.55 9.17
N VAL A 330 -14.73 6.78 9.54
CA VAL A 330 -15.19 6.64 10.93
C VAL A 330 -14.20 5.81 11.75
N LEU A 331 -13.56 4.79 11.15
CA LEU A 331 -12.49 4.04 11.79
C LEU A 331 -11.20 4.86 11.91
N VAL A 332 -10.91 5.68 10.89
CA VAL A 332 -9.71 6.55 10.86
C VAL A 332 -9.88 7.78 11.75
N LEU A 333 -11.09 8.29 11.96
CA LEU A 333 -11.40 9.40 12.87
C LEU A 333 -12.63 9.04 13.72
N PRO A 334 -12.45 8.19 14.74
CA PRO A 334 -13.56 7.80 15.60
C PRO A 334 -14.12 9.00 16.38
N PRO A 335 -15.43 9.01 16.70
CA PRO A 335 -16.00 10.00 17.60
C PRO A 335 -15.26 10.03 18.94
N ALA A 336 -15.24 11.19 19.59
CA ALA A 336 -14.71 11.29 20.95
C ALA A 336 -15.55 10.42 21.89
N LEU A 337 -14.87 9.65 22.75
CA LEU A 337 -15.54 8.95 23.85
C LEU A 337 -15.88 9.96 24.94
N PRO A 338 -17.03 9.81 25.63
CA PRO A 338 -17.30 10.57 26.84
C PRO A 338 -16.25 10.24 27.91
N SER A 339 -16.00 11.17 28.84
CA SER A 339 -15.18 10.89 30.02
C SER A 339 -15.82 9.76 30.83
N GLU A 340 -15.05 8.75 31.21
CA GLU A 340 -15.50 7.73 32.15
C GLU A 340 -15.87 8.41 33.49
N ALA A 341 -17.02 8.04 34.05
CA ALA A 341 -17.38 8.50 35.38
C ALA A 341 -16.42 7.86 36.39
N GLU A 342 -15.75 8.68 37.20
CA GLU A 342 -15.01 8.17 38.37
C GLU A 342 -16.03 7.57 39.35
N HIS A 343 -15.88 6.27 39.64
CA HIS A 343 -16.72 5.53 40.58
C HIS A 343 -16.17 5.60 42.01
#